data_AF-A0A973F6Z3-F1
#
_entry.id   AF-A0A973F6Z3-F1
#
_cell.length_a   1.000
_cell.length_b   1.000
_cell.length_c   1.000
_cell.angle_alpha   90.00
_cell.angle_beta   90.00
_cell.angle_gamma   90.00
#
_symmetry.space_group_name_H-M   'P 1'
#
loop_
_entity.id
_entity.type
_entity.pdbx_description
1 polymer ?
#
loop_
_entity_poly.entity_id
_entity_poly.type
_entity_poly.pdbx_seq_one_letter_code
_entity_poly.pdbx_strand_id
1 'polypeptide(L)' 'MAKDKRGLASASEDTRERVARAGGEAYHEKRGLQAANKATRQEVARKGGQARGRD' A
#
# COMPACT_ATOMS: atom_id res chain seq x y z
N MET A 1 0.71 3.35 -29.52
CA MET A 1 -0.19 3.96 -28.53
C MET A 1 0.66 4.75 -27.54
N ALA A 2 0.85 6.05 -27.76
CA ALA A 2 1.49 6.89 -26.74
C ALA A 2 0.57 6.88 -25.52
N LYS A 3 1.10 6.49 -24.35
CA LYS A 3 0.32 6.49 -23.11
C LYS A 3 0.16 7.94 -22.72
N ASP A 4 -0.93 8.57 -23.16
CA ASP A 4 -1.23 9.98 -22.91
C ASP A 4 -1.21 10.24 -21.41
N LYS A 5 -0.08 10.78 -20.93
CA LYS A 5 0.05 11.21 -19.55
C LYS A 5 -0.91 12.38 -19.37
N ARG A 6 -1.88 12.22 -18.47
CA ARG A 6 -2.82 13.27 -18.07
C ARG A 6 -2.81 13.41 -16.54
N GLY A 7 -3.08 14.61 -16.06
CA GLY A 7 -3.11 14.90 -14.62
C GLY A 7 -1.76 14.71 -13.94
N LEU A 8 -1.75 14.13 -12.74
CA LEU A 8 -0.54 13.95 -11.92
C LEU A 8 0.56 13.14 -12.62
N ALA A 9 0.19 12.24 -13.55
CA ALA A 9 1.15 11.46 -14.32
C ALA A 9 2.03 12.33 -15.25
N SER A 10 1.60 13.55 -15.57
CA SER A 10 2.35 14.52 -16.38
C SER A 10 3.14 15.53 -15.54
N ALA A 11 2.97 15.52 -14.22
CA ALA A 11 3.64 16.47 -13.34
C ALA A 11 5.14 16.16 -13.21
N SER A 12 5.90 17.17 -12.75
CA SER A 12 7.32 16.99 -12.43
C SER A 12 7.51 15.86 -11.41
N GLU A 13 8.69 15.27 -11.41
CA GLU A 13 9.05 14.23 -10.44
C GLU A 13 8.91 14.71 -9.00
N ASP A 14 9.44 15.89 -8.69
CA ASP A 14 9.29 16.54 -7.37
C ASP A 14 7.80 16.74 -6.98
N THR A 15 6.92 17.10 -7.91
CA THR A 15 5.48 17.20 -7.60
C THR A 15 4.87 15.82 -7.32
N ARG A 16 5.23 14.81 -8.11
CA ARG A 16 4.76 13.43 -7.91
C ARG A 16 5.21 12.88 -6.55
N GLU A 17 6.46 13.13 -6.18
CA GLU A 17 7.02 12.73 -4.88
C GLU A 17 6.33 13.42 -3.71
N ARG A 18 6.14 14.74 -3.78
CA ARG A 18 5.42 15.48 -2.72
C ARG A 18 4.02 14.95 -2.51
N VAL A 19 3.28 14.69 -3.60
CA VAL A 19 1.92 14.16 -3.53
C VAL A 19 1.92 12.74 -2.96
N ALA A 20 2.84 11.88 -3.40
CA ALA A 20 2.97 10.52 -2.85
C ALA A 20 3.27 10.53 -1.35
N ARG A 21 4.20 11.39 -0.91
CA ARG A 21 4.54 11.57 0.51
C ARG A 21 3.35 12.07 1.31
N ALA A 22 2.66 13.12 0.84
CA ALA A 22 1.47 13.64 1.50
C ALA A 22 0.37 12.56 1.63
N GLY A 23 0.16 11.74 0.59
CA GLY A 23 -0.76 10.61 0.64
C GLY A 23 -0.36 9.51 1.63
N GLY A 24 0.95 9.27 1.78
CA GLY A 24 1.50 8.34 2.76
C GLY A 24 1.45 8.84 4.21
N GLU A 25 1.63 10.14 4.43
CA GLU A 25 1.59 10.81 5.74
C GLU A 25 0.17 11.14 6.21
N ALA A 26 -0.80 11.16 5.29
CA ALA A 26 -2.20 11.40 5.62
C ALA A 26 -2.70 10.46 6.74
N TYR A 27 -3.58 10.98 7.59
CA TYR A 27 -4.19 10.16 8.64
C TYR A 27 -5.05 9.06 8.03
N HIS A 28 -4.82 7.83 8.48
CA HIS A 28 -5.60 6.65 8.10
C HIS A 28 -6.02 5.94 9.37
N GLU A 29 -7.32 5.77 9.60
CA GLU A 29 -7.85 5.03 10.77
C GLU A 29 -7.37 3.58 10.82
N LYS A 30 -7.17 2.97 9.64
CA LYS A 30 -6.65 1.61 9.47
C LYS A 30 -5.65 1.59 8.32
N ARG A 31 -4.54 0.85 8.47
CA ARG A 31 -3.48 0.73 7.47
C ARG A 31 -3.09 -0.72 7.20
N GLY A 32 -2.64 -1.01 5.98
CA GLY A 32 -2.10 -2.32 5.60
C GLY A 32 -3.02 -3.49 5.99
N LEU A 33 -2.45 -4.51 6.63
CA LEU A 33 -3.19 -5.69 7.07
C LEU A 33 -4.33 -5.39 8.06
N GLN A 34 -4.26 -4.27 8.81
CA GLN A 34 -5.33 -3.88 9.73
C GLN A 34 -6.62 -3.48 9.00
N ALA A 35 -6.50 -2.98 7.77
CA ALA A 35 -7.64 -2.64 6.92
C ALA A 35 -8.28 -3.89 6.27
N ALA A 36 -7.61 -5.04 6.29
CA ALA A 36 -8.12 -6.26 5.69
C ALA A 36 -9.28 -6.87 6.50
N ASN A 37 -10.14 -7.61 5.80
CA ASN A 37 -11.23 -8.34 6.45
C ASN A 37 -10.68 -9.43 7.41
N LYS A 38 -11.56 -9.97 8.26
CA LYS A 38 -11.16 -10.96 9.27
C LYS A 38 -10.53 -12.22 8.67
N ALA A 39 -11.06 -12.70 7.54
CA ALA A 39 -10.57 -13.91 6.88
C ALA A 39 -9.12 -13.74 6.39
N THR A 40 -8.82 -12.64 5.70
CA THR A 40 -7.46 -12.32 5.25
C THR A 40 -6.50 -12.18 6.42
N ARG A 41 -6.91 -11.53 7.52
CA ARG A 41 -6.08 -11.41 8.73
C ARG A 41 -5.74 -12.77 9.34
N GLN A 42 -6.72 -13.68 9.41
CA GLN A 42 -6.52 -15.04 9.91
C GLN A 42 -5.59 -15.85 9.01
N GLU A 43 -5.75 -15.74 7.68
CA GLU A 43 -4.89 -16.45 6.74
C GLU A 43 -3.43 -16.00 6.85
N VAL A 44 -3.17 -14.70 6.94
CA VAL A 44 -1.82 -14.16 7.10
C VAL A 44 -1.20 -14.63 8.43
N ALA A 45 -1.96 -14.60 9.53
CA ALA A 45 -1.49 -15.11 10.83
C ALA A 45 -1.12 -16.60 10.75
N ARG A 46 -1.95 -17.42 10.10
CA ARG A 46 -1.68 -18.85 9.89
C ARG A 46 -0.40 -19.07 9.08
N LYS A 47 -0.23 -18.36 7.95
CA LYS A 47 0.98 -18.47 7.11
C LYS A 47 2.23 -18.04 7.88
N GLY A 48 2.15 -16.96 8.67
CA GLY A 48 3.25 -16.50 9.52
C GLY A 48 3.65 -17.52 10.59
N GLY A 49 2.68 -18.20 11.22
CA GLY A 49 2.96 -19.29 12.16
C GLY A 49 3.58 -20.52 11.49
N GLN A 50 3.13 -20.88 10.28
CA GLN A 50 3.70 -21.99 9.51
C GLN A 50 5.12 -21.72 9.00
N ALA A 51 5.46 -20.45 8.74
CA ALA A 51 6.82 -20.06 8.39
C ALA A 51 7.77 -20.29 9.57
N ARG A 52 7.40 -19.79 10.77
CA ARG A 52 8.21 -19.95 12.00
C ARG A 52 8.40 -21.39 12.46
N GLY A 53 7.48 -22.29 12.11
CA GLY A 53 7.56 -23.70 12.51
C GLY A 53 8.45 -24.56 11.60
N ARG A 54 9.09 -23.99 10.57
CA ARG A 54 10.00 -24.69 9.65
C ARG A 54 11.46 -24.21 9.77
N ASP A 55 11.74 -23.38 10.76
CA ASP A 55 13.09 -22.91 11.13
C ASP A 55 13.69 -23.85 12.18
#